data_AF-A0A4Q2K8W9-F1
#
_entry.id   AF-A0A4Q2K8W9-F1
#
_cell.length_a   1.000
_cell.length_b   1.000
_cell.length_c   1.000
_cell.angle_alpha   90.00
_cell.angle_beta   90.00
_cell.angle_gamma   90.00
#
_symmetry.space_group_name_H-M   'P 1'
#
loop_
_entity.id
_entity.type
_entity.pdbx_description
1 polymer ?
#
loop_
_entity_poly.entity_id
_entity_poly.type
_entity_poly.pdbx_seq_one_letter_code
_entity_poly.pdbx_strand_id
1 'polypeptide(L)'
;MDAVVPCRRRDLRNTEGCGAEKFLRLFTQYHEDIADGIIHLFSAEKGDYSFRVKYYSALNRLYTHNFYERLYRWCDEHGCMLTGHSVEETLLSTQMLGCAGCSPSYAYEHIPGIDNLTKYNVSKLMARQVGSVAGQLGKKQVLTESFGCCGYDTTPRELKAIAEKQYVHGVNLLCHHLFAYSLSGQGKTDHPPCFSRHMPWWEHFGGFNRYFARLGWLLANSRTQTNCLVVNPMASVYLTYERSREADCRKTDESFARLQEKLNRYGILYDIADEQIMAEHGKIAGNSLRIGLRDYTYVVVPACETLSPSTKRILRQYLQAGGRVYSESEIQMTDGVPDDWGFLKSNADLAEIAAAGAVAVETDGKAEYTYRVGHGFEFLYIVNVEREPAHIRVPRGFARADLLSLKTYRHPREFELQGGESILLLPGTGERVPRFKEEREIASEFRFAGAQDNALVLDTVRLREGVFPVHFTMRGLWDHGNCAMYDPAYRLRPFGAEHVRIAFEN
;
A
#
# COMPACT_ATOMS: atom_id res chain seq x y z
N MET A 1 44.37 -10.70 -14.35
CA MET A 1 44.78 -9.31 -14.66
C MET A 1 44.46 -9.09 -16.11
N ASP A 2 43.36 -8.43 -16.42
CA ASP A 2 43.11 -7.84 -17.74
C ASP A 2 42.04 -6.75 -17.63
N ALA A 3 42.43 -5.57 -18.13
CA ALA A 3 41.64 -4.42 -18.59
C ALA A 3 40.54 -3.84 -17.66
N VAL A 4 40.98 -3.05 -16.66
CA VAL A 4 40.20 -1.88 -16.23
C VAL A 4 40.23 -0.88 -17.38
N VAL A 5 39.12 -0.74 -18.11
CA VAL A 5 38.95 0.36 -19.07
C VAL A 5 38.93 1.66 -18.27
N PRO A 6 39.87 2.60 -18.48
CA PRO A 6 39.84 3.86 -17.78
C PRO A 6 38.59 4.62 -18.24
N CYS A 7 37.71 4.94 -17.29
CA CYS A 7 36.62 5.87 -17.52
C CYS A 7 37.25 7.19 -17.97
N ARG A 8 37.23 7.47 -19.28
CA ARG A 8 37.69 8.75 -19.81
C ARG A 8 36.86 9.82 -19.10
N ARG A 9 37.53 10.78 -18.44
CA ARG A 9 36.89 12.02 -17.98
C ARG A 9 36.11 12.60 -19.16
N ARG A 10 34.79 12.37 -19.19
CA ARG A 10 33.89 13.16 -20.03
C ARG A 10 33.99 14.57 -19.50
N ASP A 11 34.40 15.48 -20.37
CA ASP A 11 34.38 16.91 -20.10
C ASP A 11 32.95 17.28 -19.67
N LEU A 12 32.77 17.64 -18.40
CA LEU A 12 31.49 18.04 -17.79
C LEU A 12 30.95 19.36 -18.38
N ARG A 13 31.53 19.84 -19.48
CA ARG A 13 31.16 21.07 -20.17
C ARG A 13 30.17 20.85 -21.32
N ASN A 14 29.92 19.61 -21.72
CA ASN A 14 28.89 19.29 -22.70
C ASN A 14 27.67 18.69 -21.98
N THR A 15 27.05 19.52 -21.13
CA THR A 15 25.90 19.18 -20.28
C THR A 15 24.57 19.61 -20.87
N GLU A 16 24.55 20.16 -22.10
CA GLU A 16 23.32 20.62 -22.75
C GLU A 16 22.25 19.51 -22.79
N GLY A 17 21.17 19.73 -22.05
CA GLY A 17 20.01 18.83 -21.96
C GLY A 17 20.14 17.67 -20.97
N CYS A 18 21.25 17.53 -20.24
CA CYS A 18 21.44 16.47 -19.25
C CYS A 18 20.74 16.77 -17.92
N GLY A 19 20.53 15.75 -17.09
CA GLY A 19 19.86 15.89 -15.79
C GLY A 19 20.57 16.88 -14.85
N ALA A 20 21.91 16.93 -14.88
CA ALA A 20 22.70 17.83 -14.05
C ALA A 20 22.52 19.31 -14.41
N GLU A 21 22.45 19.64 -15.71
CA GLU A 21 22.17 21.02 -16.14
C GLU A 21 20.77 21.45 -15.73
N LYS A 22 19.76 20.58 -15.87
CA LYS A 22 18.39 20.87 -15.43
C LYS A 22 18.31 21.04 -13.91
N PHE A 23 19.07 20.25 -13.15
CA PHE A 23 19.20 20.37 -11.69
C PHE A 23 19.79 21.73 -11.31
N LEU A 24 20.88 22.14 -11.96
CA LEU A 24 21.49 23.47 -11.78
C LEU A 24 20.53 24.62 -12.15
N ARG A 25 19.81 24.50 -13.28
CA ARG A 25 18.82 25.49 -13.72
C ARG A 25 17.66 25.66 -12.74
N LEU A 26 17.20 24.58 -12.09
CA LEU A 26 16.17 24.69 -11.04
C LEU A 26 16.67 25.51 -9.85
N PHE A 27 17.92 25.32 -9.44
CA PHE A 27 18.51 26.12 -8.37
C PHE A 27 18.81 27.57 -8.76
N THR A 28 19.04 27.84 -10.04
CA THR A 28 19.04 29.21 -10.56
C THR A 28 17.70 29.92 -10.32
N GLN A 29 16.57 29.20 -10.37
CA GLN A 29 15.24 29.76 -10.05
C GLN A 29 15.10 30.10 -8.56
N TYR A 30 15.87 29.44 -7.69
CA TYR A 30 15.95 29.77 -6.27
C TYR A 30 16.98 30.86 -5.96
N HIS A 31 17.68 31.39 -6.97
CA HIS A 31 18.80 32.32 -6.81
C HIS A 31 19.92 31.80 -5.89
N GLU A 32 20.13 30.48 -5.87
CA GLU A 32 21.13 29.79 -5.04
C GLU A 32 22.06 28.94 -5.91
N ASP A 33 23.36 28.85 -5.55
CA ASP A 33 24.29 27.87 -6.12
C ASP A 33 24.25 26.59 -5.27
N ILE A 34 24.08 25.45 -5.93
CA ILE A 34 24.04 24.14 -5.29
C ILE A 34 25.37 23.81 -4.64
N ALA A 35 26.48 24.18 -5.28
CA ALA A 35 27.81 23.88 -4.78
C ALA A 35 28.05 24.54 -3.42
N ASP A 36 27.54 25.75 -3.24
CA ASP A 36 27.66 26.50 -1.98
C ASP A 36 26.78 25.93 -0.88
N GLY A 37 25.58 25.44 -1.25
CA GLY A 37 24.60 24.96 -0.27
C GLY A 37 24.63 23.46 0.03
N ILE A 38 25.38 22.64 -0.72
CA ILE A 38 25.33 21.16 -0.56
C ILE A 38 25.67 20.69 0.86
N ILE A 39 26.47 21.47 1.60
CA ILE A 39 26.84 21.18 2.99
C ILE A 39 25.61 21.11 3.91
N HIS A 40 24.56 21.87 3.60
CA HIS A 40 23.30 21.90 4.35
C HIS A 40 22.55 20.55 4.32
N LEU A 41 22.83 19.67 3.36
CA LEU A 41 22.25 18.32 3.33
C LEU A 41 22.80 17.40 4.45
N PHE A 42 23.97 17.74 5.00
CA PHE A 42 24.67 16.95 6.01
C PHE A 42 24.50 17.50 7.43
N SER A 43 23.60 18.49 7.61
CA SER A 43 23.26 19.08 8.91
C SER A 43 21.74 19.21 9.04
N ALA A 44 21.23 19.00 10.26
CA ALA A 44 19.81 19.08 10.59
C ALA A 44 19.47 20.36 11.38
N GLU A 45 20.29 21.40 11.25
CA GLU A 45 20.04 22.68 11.88
C GLU A 45 18.93 23.45 11.15
N LYS A 46 18.16 24.24 11.90
CA LYS A 46 17.02 25.00 11.35
C LYS A 46 17.42 25.95 10.21
N GLY A 47 18.66 26.45 10.21
CA GLY A 47 19.18 27.30 9.14
C GLY A 47 19.28 26.60 7.79
N ASP A 48 19.37 25.26 7.79
CA ASP A 48 19.61 24.44 6.61
C ASP A 48 18.32 23.96 5.93
N TYR A 49 17.19 24.10 6.63
CA TYR A 49 15.90 23.54 6.26
C TYR A 49 15.42 23.99 4.89
N SER A 50 15.56 25.28 4.56
CA SER A 50 15.09 25.79 3.27
C SER A 50 15.84 25.19 2.10
N PHE A 51 17.18 25.08 2.20
CA PHE A 51 17.99 24.46 1.17
C PHE A 51 17.61 22.98 0.99
N ARG A 52 17.41 22.25 2.10
CA ARG A 52 17.04 20.83 2.08
C ARG A 52 15.69 20.60 1.39
N VAL A 53 14.67 21.40 1.72
CA VAL A 53 13.35 21.31 1.06
C VAL A 53 13.46 21.60 -0.44
N LYS A 54 14.16 22.68 -0.83
CA LYS A 54 14.39 23.02 -2.24
C LYS A 54 15.10 21.89 -2.99
N TYR A 55 16.13 21.31 -2.38
CA TYR A 55 16.93 20.22 -2.97
C TYR A 55 16.09 18.97 -3.23
N TYR A 56 15.41 18.45 -2.20
CA TYR A 56 14.64 17.21 -2.35
C TYR A 56 13.40 17.41 -3.24
N SER A 57 12.77 18.58 -3.19
CA SER A 57 11.68 18.92 -4.12
C SER A 57 12.15 19.00 -5.57
N ALA A 58 13.33 19.61 -5.82
CA ALA A 58 13.91 19.66 -7.16
C ALA A 58 14.33 18.27 -7.67
N LEU A 59 14.90 17.43 -6.80
CA LEU A 59 15.24 16.03 -7.10
C LEU A 59 14.00 15.25 -7.50
N ASN A 60 12.94 15.30 -6.69
CA ASN A 60 11.70 14.60 -6.97
C ASN A 60 11.06 15.08 -8.27
N ARG A 61 11.02 16.40 -8.49
CA ARG A 61 10.48 16.97 -9.73
C ARG A 61 11.23 16.48 -10.96
N LEU A 62 12.55 16.41 -10.90
CA LEU A 62 13.36 15.90 -12.02
C LEU A 62 13.22 14.39 -12.19
N TYR A 63 13.10 13.62 -11.11
CA TYR A 63 12.77 12.21 -11.16
C TYR A 63 11.43 11.99 -11.89
N THR A 64 10.39 12.73 -11.49
CA THR A 64 9.06 12.64 -12.11
C THR A 64 9.06 13.04 -13.59
N HIS A 65 9.58 14.22 -13.94
CA HIS A 65 9.45 14.73 -15.31
C HIS A 65 10.55 14.28 -16.27
N ASN A 66 11.77 13.99 -15.81
CA ASN A 66 12.85 13.55 -16.69
C ASN A 66 12.97 12.03 -16.79
N PHE A 67 12.45 11.27 -15.83
CA PHE A 67 12.42 9.81 -15.92
C PHE A 67 11.02 9.34 -16.32
N TYR A 68 10.04 9.42 -15.43
CA TYR A 68 8.72 8.85 -15.68
C TYR A 68 7.97 9.52 -16.83
N GLU A 69 7.85 10.84 -16.86
CA GLU A 69 7.11 11.51 -17.93
C GLU A 69 7.71 11.26 -19.33
N ARG A 70 9.06 11.20 -19.43
CA ARG A 70 9.71 10.90 -20.71
C ARG A 70 9.44 9.47 -21.16
N LEU A 71 9.51 8.51 -20.25
CA LEU A 71 9.17 7.11 -20.55
C LEU A 71 7.69 6.97 -20.89
N TYR A 72 6.82 7.65 -20.16
CA TYR A 72 5.38 7.67 -20.39
C TYR A 72 5.06 8.15 -21.81
N ARG A 73 5.61 9.30 -22.22
CA ARG A 73 5.42 9.85 -23.58
C ARG A 73 5.99 8.94 -24.65
N TRP A 74 7.16 8.33 -24.40
CA TRP A 74 7.74 7.36 -25.32
C TRP A 74 6.83 6.14 -25.48
N CYS A 75 6.29 5.61 -24.39
CA CYS A 75 5.33 4.50 -24.40
C CYS A 75 4.07 4.85 -25.21
N ASP A 76 3.49 6.04 -24.99
CA ASP A 76 2.36 6.55 -25.77
C ASP A 76 2.67 6.60 -27.28
N GLU A 77 3.82 7.15 -27.66
CA GLU A 77 4.26 7.25 -29.06
C GLU A 77 4.48 5.88 -29.74
N HIS A 78 4.72 4.82 -28.96
CA HIS A 78 5.01 3.47 -29.45
C HIS A 78 3.86 2.48 -29.20
N GLY A 79 2.73 2.94 -28.68
CA GLY A 79 1.56 2.10 -28.43
C GLY A 79 1.76 1.03 -27.35
N CYS A 80 2.63 1.28 -26.37
CA CYS A 80 2.79 0.41 -25.20
C CYS A 80 2.46 1.16 -23.91
N MET A 81 2.23 0.42 -22.81
CA MET A 81 1.86 0.99 -21.51
C MET A 81 3.06 0.93 -20.57
N LEU A 82 3.31 2.04 -19.87
CA LEU A 82 4.25 2.12 -18.75
C LEU A 82 3.56 1.69 -17.45
N THR A 83 4.17 0.75 -16.75
CA THR A 83 3.84 0.32 -15.40
C THR A 83 5.14 0.12 -14.62
N GLY A 84 5.06 0.22 -13.30
CA GLY A 84 6.20 0.05 -12.42
C GLY A 84 5.85 0.51 -11.02
N HIS A 85 6.87 0.64 -10.21
CA HIS A 85 6.77 1.23 -8.89
C HIS A 85 8.06 1.99 -8.58
N SER A 86 7.99 2.93 -7.63
CA SER A 86 9.18 3.64 -7.15
C SER A 86 9.84 2.86 -6.02
N VAL A 87 11.13 3.06 -5.77
CA VAL A 87 11.83 2.31 -4.71
C VAL A 87 11.38 2.78 -3.32
N GLU A 88 11.07 1.81 -2.43
CA GLU A 88 10.90 1.98 -0.97
C GLU A 88 9.68 2.81 -0.52
N GLU A 89 8.48 2.45 -0.99
CA GLU A 89 7.24 3.22 -0.78
C GLU A 89 6.58 3.04 0.60
N THR A 90 7.10 2.13 1.44
CA THR A 90 6.47 1.69 2.70
C THR A 90 6.23 2.83 3.69
N LEU A 91 7.20 3.74 3.83
CA LEU A 91 7.17 4.90 4.72
C LEU A 91 7.60 6.16 3.96
N LEU A 92 7.23 7.36 4.42
CA LEU A 92 7.69 8.59 3.80
C LEU A 92 9.22 8.73 3.94
N SER A 93 9.81 8.35 5.07
CA SER A 93 11.27 8.36 5.24
C SER A 93 11.99 7.40 4.30
N THR A 94 11.43 6.21 4.02
CA THR A 94 12.08 5.22 3.14
C THR A 94 12.06 5.67 1.68
N GLN A 95 11.07 6.46 1.27
CA GLN A 95 11.00 7.04 -0.09
C GLN A 95 12.19 7.96 -0.39
N MET A 96 12.88 8.48 0.64
CA MET A 96 14.11 9.27 0.49
C MET A 96 15.29 8.46 -0.09
N LEU A 97 15.26 7.13 0.00
CA LEU A 97 16.31 6.27 -0.56
C LEU A 97 16.30 6.24 -2.09
N GLY A 98 15.15 6.53 -2.72
CA GLY A 98 14.97 6.47 -4.16
C GLY A 98 14.59 7.81 -4.78
N CYS A 99 13.42 8.34 -4.41
CA CYS A 99 12.74 9.38 -5.19
C CYS A 99 12.38 10.63 -4.39
N ALA A 100 12.49 10.60 -3.06
CA ALA A 100 12.02 11.65 -2.17
C ALA A 100 10.51 11.98 -2.35
N GLY A 101 9.68 10.96 -2.62
CA GLY A 101 8.23 11.09 -2.75
C GLY A 101 7.68 10.32 -3.96
N CYS A 102 6.97 9.22 -3.73
CA CYS A 102 6.53 8.37 -4.85
C CYS A 102 5.31 8.94 -5.60
N SER A 103 4.43 9.67 -4.92
CA SER A 103 3.11 10.04 -5.44
C SER A 103 3.12 10.77 -6.79
N PRO A 104 4.00 11.76 -7.05
CA PRO A 104 4.04 12.44 -8.35
C PRO A 104 4.36 11.52 -9.53
N SER A 105 5.15 10.45 -9.32
CA SER A 105 5.50 9.51 -10.39
C SER A 105 4.30 8.76 -10.95
N TYR A 106 3.31 8.43 -10.11
CA TYR A 106 2.09 7.72 -10.49
C TYR A 106 1.24 8.49 -11.53
N ALA A 107 1.41 9.82 -11.63
CA ALA A 107 0.77 10.62 -12.68
C ALA A 107 1.25 10.22 -14.09
N TYR A 108 2.49 9.75 -14.19
CA TYR A 108 3.19 9.38 -15.42
C TYR A 108 3.41 7.87 -15.53
N GLU A 109 2.44 7.09 -15.05
CA GLU A 109 2.33 5.66 -15.31
C GLU A 109 0.93 5.37 -15.87
N HIS A 110 0.83 4.47 -16.85
CA HIS A 110 -0.46 4.07 -17.41
C HIS A 110 -1.21 3.15 -16.43
N ILE A 111 -0.44 2.27 -15.77
CA ILE A 111 -0.87 1.42 -14.66
C ILE A 111 0.13 1.67 -13.53
N PRO A 112 -0.15 2.63 -12.62
CA PRO A 112 0.72 2.83 -11.48
C PRO A 112 0.74 1.59 -10.59
N GLY A 113 1.89 1.31 -9.98
CA GLY A 113 2.11 0.11 -9.19
C GLY A 113 2.85 0.38 -7.89
N ILE A 114 2.78 -0.63 -7.01
CA ILE A 114 3.53 -0.72 -5.76
C ILE A 114 4.15 -2.12 -5.65
N ASP A 115 5.12 -2.26 -4.76
CA ASP A 115 5.68 -3.57 -4.40
C ASP A 115 5.47 -3.92 -2.92
N ASN A 116 4.93 -5.11 -2.67
CA ASN A 116 4.71 -5.67 -1.34
C ASN A 116 5.04 -7.16 -1.27
N LEU A 117 6.34 -7.49 -1.28
CA LEU A 117 6.83 -8.87 -1.37
C LEU A 117 6.61 -9.75 -0.13
N THR A 118 6.63 -9.19 1.08
CA THR A 118 6.74 -9.98 2.32
C THR A 118 5.40 -10.18 3.06
N LYS A 119 5.34 -11.25 3.88
CA LYS A 119 4.19 -11.53 4.78
C LYS A 119 3.91 -10.43 5.81
N TYR A 120 4.95 -9.72 6.23
CA TYR A 120 4.92 -8.87 7.43
C TYR A 120 5.01 -7.39 7.12
N ASN A 121 5.09 -7.02 5.84
CA ASN A 121 5.22 -5.62 5.45
C ASN A 121 3.91 -4.85 5.69
N VAL A 122 4.06 -3.59 6.08
CA VAL A 122 2.96 -2.65 6.29
C VAL A 122 2.66 -1.92 4.97
N SER A 123 1.69 -2.41 4.20
CA SER A 123 1.38 -1.87 2.87
C SER A 123 0.37 -0.72 2.86
N LYS A 124 -0.08 -0.26 4.03
CA LYS A 124 -1.17 0.72 4.18
C LYS A 124 -0.88 2.04 3.46
N LEU A 125 0.27 2.66 3.76
CA LEU A 125 0.63 3.97 3.22
C LEU A 125 0.81 3.91 1.70
N MET A 126 1.66 3.01 1.21
CA MET A 126 1.94 2.85 -0.22
C MET A 126 0.65 2.61 -1.03
N ALA A 127 -0.22 1.68 -0.57
CA ALA A 127 -1.42 1.30 -1.28
C ALA A 127 -2.44 2.44 -1.29
N ARG A 128 -2.54 3.20 -0.18
CA ARG A 128 -3.41 4.37 -0.10
C ARG A 128 -2.89 5.53 -0.92
N GLN A 129 -1.58 5.78 -0.95
CA GLN A 129 -0.99 6.83 -1.80
C GLN A 129 -1.26 6.56 -3.28
N VAL A 130 -0.93 5.35 -3.77
CA VAL A 130 -1.17 5.02 -5.19
C VAL A 130 -2.66 5.00 -5.53
N GLY A 131 -3.51 4.47 -4.63
CA GLY A 131 -4.97 4.45 -4.83
C GLY A 131 -5.60 5.84 -4.84
N SER A 132 -5.10 6.76 -4.02
CA SER A 132 -5.54 8.16 -3.97
C SER A 132 -5.18 8.88 -5.27
N VAL A 133 -3.92 8.76 -5.72
CA VAL A 133 -3.48 9.38 -6.99
C VAL A 133 -4.22 8.79 -8.18
N ALA A 134 -4.41 7.47 -8.23
CA ALA A 134 -5.21 6.82 -9.25
C ALA A 134 -6.65 7.34 -9.26
N GLY A 135 -7.27 7.51 -8.09
CA GLY A 135 -8.60 8.08 -7.93
C GLY A 135 -8.71 9.54 -8.38
N GLN A 136 -7.69 10.35 -8.08
CA GLN A 136 -7.60 11.78 -8.42
C GLN A 136 -7.36 12.00 -9.92
N LEU A 137 -6.47 11.22 -10.52
CA LEU A 137 -6.02 11.40 -11.90
C LEU A 137 -6.70 10.45 -12.91
N GLY A 138 -7.60 9.59 -12.45
CA GLY A 138 -8.39 8.71 -13.32
C GLY A 138 -7.64 7.50 -13.85
N LYS A 139 -6.63 6.99 -13.13
CA LYS A 139 -5.93 5.75 -13.49
C LYS A 139 -6.86 4.57 -13.20
N LYS A 140 -7.17 3.78 -14.23
CA LYS A 140 -8.16 2.69 -14.13
C LYS A 140 -7.62 1.49 -13.37
N GLN A 141 -6.37 1.11 -13.63
CA GLN A 141 -5.71 -0.02 -12.98
C GLN A 141 -4.61 0.46 -12.05
N VAL A 142 -4.46 -0.26 -10.94
CA VAL A 142 -3.40 -0.07 -9.96
C VAL A 142 -2.82 -1.45 -9.65
N LEU A 143 -1.54 -1.62 -9.99
CA LEU A 143 -0.83 -2.88 -9.87
C LEU A 143 -0.23 -3.04 -8.47
N THR A 144 -0.15 -4.28 -8.00
CA THR A 144 0.76 -4.66 -6.92
C THR A 144 1.60 -5.83 -7.37
N GLU A 145 2.92 -5.69 -7.27
CA GLU A 145 3.82 -6.83 -7.19
C GLU A 145 3.78 -7.39 -5.77
N SER A 146 3.56 -8.70 -5.63
CA SER A 146 3.38 -9.30 -4.32
C SER A 146 3.96 -10.70 -4.24
N PHE A 147 4.22 -11.10 -2.99
CA PHE A 147 4.52 -12.45 -2.51
C PHE A 147 5.95 -12.95 -2.58
N GLY A 148 6.87 -12.27 -3.28
CA GLY A 148 8.25 -12.76 -3.48
C GLY A 148 9.09 -13.04 -2.24
N CYS A 149 8.67 -12.65 -1.04
CA CYS A 149 9.40 -12.93 0.19
C CYS A 149 8.52 -13.57 1.25
N CYS A 150 7.46 -14.26 0.83
CA CYS A 150 6.52 -14.88 1.76
C CYS A 150 6.99 -16.26 2.24
N GLY A 151 7.83 -16.95 1.48
CA GLY A 151 8.29 -18.29 1.81
C GLY A 151 7.38 -19.39 1.27
N TYR A 152 7.92 -20.60 1.16
CA TYR A 152 7.20 -21.77 0.65
C TYR A 152 6.06 -22.20 1.58
N ASP A 153 6.16 -21.92 2.89
CA ASP A 153 5.16 -22.23 3.91
C ASP A 153 3.87 -21.40 3.79
N THR A 154 3.81 -20.44 2.86
CA THR A 154 2.66 -19.56 2.70
C THR A 154 1.45 -20.27 2.12
N THR A 155 0.33 -20.14 2.81
CA THR A 155 -0.97 -20.66 2.38
C THR A 155 -1.71 -19.66 1.48
N PRO A 156 -2.62 -20.11 0.60
CA PRO A 156 -3.47 -19.20 -0.19
C PRO A 156 -4.32 -18.24 0.67
N ARG A 157 -4.65 -18.63 1.91
CA ARG A 157 -5.34 -17.77 2.88
C ARG A 157 -4.46 -16.58 3.29
N GLU A 158 -3.19 -16.82 3.58
CA GLU A 158 -2.24 -15.77 3.93
C GLU A 158 -1.94 -14.87 2.71
N LEU A 159 -1.73 -15.47 1.52
CA LEU A 159 -1.58 -14.70 0.28
C LEU A 159 -2.79 -13.80 0.03
N LYS A 160 -4.00 -14.31 0.29
CA LYS A 160 -5.24 -13.52 0.18
C LYS A 160 -5.20 -12.34 1.15
N ALA A 161 -4.91 -12.58 2.43
CA ALA A 161 -4.84 -11.52 3.43
C ALA A 161 -3.79 -10.44 3.09
N ILE A 162 -2.62 -10.82 2.54
CA ILE A 162 -1.57 -9.89 2.11
C ILE A 162 -2.03 -8.99 0.96
N ALA A 163 -2.69 -9.57 -0.06
CA ALA A 163 -3.18 -8.79 -1.19
C ALA A 163 -4.38 -7.90 -0.79
N GLU A 164 -5.28 -8.38 0.04
CA GLU A 164 -6.49 -7.63 0.41
C GLU A 164 -6.23 -6.37 1.23
N LYS A 165 -5.19 -6.38 2.07
CA LYS A 165 -4.67 -5.19 2.75
C LYS A 165 -4.32 -4.05 1.79
N GLN A 166 -3.97 -4.38 0.55
CA GLN A 166 -3.63 -3.41 -0.49
C GLN A 166 -4.88 -3.05 -1.32
N TYR A 167 -5.71 -4.05 -1.63
CA TYR A 167 -6.92 -3.87 -2.45
C TYR A 167 -7.95 -2.96 -1.79
N VAL A 168 -8.08 -3.00 -0.46
CA VAL A 168 -8.98 -2.11 0.27
C VAL A 168 -8.61 -0.62 0.13
N HIS A 169 -7.36 -0.33 -0.26
CA HIS A 169 -6.84 1.03 -0.48
C HIS A 169 -6.79 1.47 -1.94
N GLY A 170 -7.21 0.63 -2.89
CA GLY A 170 -7.37 1.01 -4.30
C GLY A 170 -6.57 0.18 -5.30
N VAL A 171 -5.68 -0.70 -4.84
CA VAL A 171 -5.03 -1.70 -5.71
C VAL A 171 -6.09 -2.61 -6.33
N ASN A 172 -5.94 -2.96 -7.61
CA ASN A 172 -6.95 -3.76 -8.31
C ASN A 172 -6.39 -4.72 -9.38
N LEU A 173 -5.06 -4.81 -9.51
CA LEU A 173 -4.38 -5.71 -10.44
C LEU A 173 -3.23 -6.41 -9.70
N LEU A 174 -3.27 -7.74 -9.63
CA LEU A 174 -2.26 -8.55 -8.93
C LEU A 174 -1.18 -9.03 -9.91
N CYS A 175 0.07 -8.76 -9.57
CA CYS A 175 1.25 -9.34 -10.19
C CYS A 175 1.94 -10.26 -9.17
N HIS A 176 2.05 -11.55 -9.49
CA HIS A 176 2.69 -12.53 -8.62
C HIS A 176 4.20 -12.54 -8.85
N HIS A 177 4.99 -12.28 -7.81
CA HIS A 177 6.44 -12.45 -7.85
C HIS A 177 6.83 -13.85 -7.33
N LEU A 178 7.32 -14.79 -8.13
CA LEU A 178 7.41 -14.77 -9.60
C LEU A 178 7.08 -16.16 -10.17
N PHE A 179 6.92 -16.24 -11.50
CA PHE A 179 6.83 -17.52 -12.21
C PHE A 179 8.22 -17.92 -12.72
N ALA A 180 8.94 -18.74 -11.96
CA ALA A 180 10.26 -19.22 -12.37
C ALA A 180 10.15 -20.20 -13.54
N TYR A 181 10.86 -19.96 -14.64
CA TYR A 181 10.94 -20.89 -15.77
C TYR A 181 11.57 -22.24 -15.39
N SER A 182 12.46 -22.23 -14.39
CA SER A 182 13.06 -23.43 -13.81
C SER A 182 13.27 -23.24 -12.31
N LEU A 183 13.03 -24.29 -11.53
CA LEU A 183 13.42 -24.34 -10.11
C LEU A 183 14.82 -24.93 -9.91
N SER A 184 15.58 -25.22 -10.98
CA SER A 184 16.97 -25.67 -10.85
C SER A 184 17.86 -24.55 -10.30
N GLY A 185 18.74 -24.87 -9.35
CA GLY A 185 19.69 -23.91 -8.79
C GLY A 185 18.97 -22.76 -8.05
N GLN A 186 19.27 -21.52 -8.44
CA GLN A 186 18.73 -20.33 -7.77
C GLN A 186 17.20 -20.23 -7.85
N GLY A 187 16.55 -20.76 -8.88
CA GLY A 187 15.08 -20.69 -8.99
C GLY A 187 14.32 -21.37 -7.84
N LYS A 188 14.98 -22.26 -7.07
CA LYS A 188 14.42 -22.86 -5.84
C LYS A 188 14.53 -21.94 -4.61
N THR A 189 15.43 -20.98 -4.62
CA THR A 189 15.74 -20.15 -3.43
C THR A 189 15.52 -18.67 -3.67
N ASP A 190 15.36 -18.28 -4.93
CA ASP A 190 15.09 -16.92 -5.36
C ASP A 190 13.67 -16.54 -4.96
N HIS A 191 13.57 -15.81 -3.86
CA HIS A 191 12.36 -15.10 -3.46
C HIS A 191 11.06 -15.96 -3.50
N PRO A 192 10.97 -17.03 -2.67
CA PRO A 192 9.79 -17.90 -2.59
C PRO A 192 8.55 -17.20 -2.00
N PRO A 193 7.32 -17.70 -2.30
CA PRO A 193 7.00 -18.95 -2.99
C PRO A 193 7.08 -18.84 -4.51
N CYS A 194 7.03 -19.98 -5.20
CA CYS A 194 6.88 -20.02 -6.66
C CYS A 194 5.40 -20.22 -7.05
N PHE A 195 4.96 -19.63 -8.15
CA PHE A 195 3.58 -19.80 -8.63
C PHE A 195 3.48 -20.86 -9.72
N SER A 196 3.81 -22.12 -9.39
CA SER A 196 3.86 -23.22 -10.36
C SER A 196 3.29 -24.53 -9.79
N ARG A 197 3.26 -25.59 -10.60
CA ARG A 197 2.83 -26.96 -10.23
C ARG A 197 3.55 -27.58 -9.04
N HIS A 198 4.63 -26.96 -8.57
CA HIS A 198 5.39 -27.42 -7.41
C HIS A 198 4.76 -26.97 -6.08
N MET A 199 3.79 -26.05 -6.08
CA MET A 199 3.04 -25.70 -4.88
C MET A 199 1.86 -26.65 -4.66
N PRO A 200 1.60 -27.08 -3.41
CA PRO A 200 0.54 -28.06 -3.12
C PRO A 200 -0.87 -27.55 -3.46
N TRP A 201 -1.07 -26.24 -3.48
CA TRP A 201 -2.34 -25.59 -3.78
C TRP A 201 -2.52 -25.23 -5.27
N TRP A 202 -1.61 -25.64 -6.16
CA TRP A 202 -1.63 -25.27 -7.59
C TRP A 202 -2.94 -25.61 -8.28
N GLU A 203 -3.49 -26.82 -8.07
CA GLU A 203 -4.75 -27.26 -8.70
C GLU A 203 -5.94 -26.36 -8.34
N HIS A 204 -5.90 -25.71 -7.17
CA HIS A 204 -6.94 -24.80 -6.69
C HIS A 204 -6.61 -23.32 -6.92
N PHE A 205 -5.41 -23.00 -7.40
CA PHE A 205 -4.95 -21.62 -7.57
C PHE A 205 -5.76 -20.84 -8.63
N GLY A 206 -6.43 -21.54 -9.54
CA GLY A 206 -7.39 -20.93 -10.46
C GLY A 206 -8.55 -20.22 -9.74
N GLY A 207 -9.01 -20.75 -8.60
CA GLY A 207 -10.01 -20.10 -7.75
C GLY A 207 -9.50 -18.80 -7.13
N PHE A 208 -8.27 -18.84 -6.59
CA PHE A 208 -7.60 -17.66 -6.04
C PHE A 208 -7.50 -16.52 -7.06
N ASN A 209 -7.01 -16.80 -8.28
CA ASN A 209 -6.87 -15.78 -9.31
C ASN A 209 -8.23 -15.26 -9.79
N ARG A 210 -9.25 -16.12 -9.87
CA ARG A 210 -10.61 -15.71 -10.25
C ARG A 210 -11.24 -14.78 -9.21
N TYR A 211 -10.97 -15.01 -7.92
CA TYR A 211 -11.39 -14.11 -6.84
C TYR A 211 -10.81 -12.70 -7.05
N PHE A 212 -9.48 -12.59 -7.20
CA PHE A 212 -8.82 -11.29 -7.37
C PHE A 212 -9.15 -10.62 -8.72
N ALA A 213 -9.37 -11.38 -9.79
CA ALA A 213 -9.84 -10.83 -11.05
C ALA A 213 -11.23 -10.16 -10.91
N ARG A 214 -12.16 -10.80 -10.18
CA ARG A 214 -13.50 -10.25 -9.93
C ARG A 214 -13.48 -9.08 -8.96
N LEU A 215 -12.71 -9.16 -7.88
CA LEU A 215 -12.53 -8.05 -6.94
C LEU A 215 -11.87 -6.84 -7.64
N GLY A 216 -10.82 -7.09 -8.41
CA GLY A 216 -10.14 -6.09 -9.22
C GLY A 216 -11.06 -5.41 -10.22
N TRP A 217 -11.94 -6.16 -10.90
CA TRP A 217 -12.95 -5.60 -11.78
C TRP A 217 -13.91 -4.66 -11.03
N LEU A 218 -14.41 -5.05 -9.85
CA LEU A 218 -15.28 -4.19 -9.05
C LEU A 218 -14.58 -2.89 -8.65
N LEU A 219 -13.34 -2.96 -8.20
CA LEU A 219 -12.54 -1.79 -7.80
C LEU A 219 -12.23 -0.87 -8.99
N ALA A 220 -11.85 -1.43 -10.14
CA ALA A 220 -11.50 -0.68 -11.35
C ALA A 220 -12.71 -0.02 -12.04
N ASN A 221 -13.93 -0.52 -11.81
CA ASN A 221 -15.16 0.01 -12.39
C ASN A 221 -16.06 0.74 -11.37
N SER A 222 -15.47 1.16 -10.24
CA SER A 222 -16.15 1.92 -9.20
C SER A 222 -15.26 3.04 -8.67
N ARG A 223 -15.88 3.97 -7.94
CA ARG A 223 -15.22 5.10 -7.31
C ARG A 223 -15.43 5.06 -5.81
N THR A 224 -14.36 5.20 -5.03
CA THR A 224 -14.43 5.47 -3.58
C THR A 224 -15.32 6.68 -3.32
N GLN A 225 -16.23 6.55 -2.37
CA GLN A 225 -17.11 7.63 -1.89
C GLN A 225 -16.50 8.26 -0.64
N THR A 226 -15.43 9.04 -0.83
CA THR A 226 -14.82 9.88 0.21
C THR A 226 -14.96 11.35 -0.15
N ASN A 227 -15.10 12.19 0.87
CA ASN A 227 -15.11 13.65 0.81
C ASN A 227 -13.99 14.27 1.66
N CYS A 228 -13.05 13.46 2.17
CA CYS A 228 -11.97 13.87 3.05
C CYS A 228 -10.61 13.71 2.35
N LEU A 229 -9.83 14.78 2.33
CA LEU A 229 -8.46 14.80 1.85
C LEU A 229 -7.49 14.86 3.03
N VAL A 230 -6.43 14.07 3.02
CA VAL A 230 -5.30 14.21 3.95
C VAL A 230 -4.09 14.73 3.18
N VAL A 231 -3.50 15.85 3.61
CA VAL A 231 -2.27 16.37 2.99
C VAL A 231 -1.10 15.45 3.31
N ASN A 232 -0.27 15.13 2.33
CA ASN A 232 0.95 14.34 2.51
C ASN A 232 2.04 15.21 3.20
N PRO A 233 2.57 14.82 4.38
CA PRO A 233 3.56 15.62 5.12
C PRO A 233 5.02 15.42 4.64
N MET A 234 5.24 14.93 3.42
CA MET A 234 6.57 14.61 2.88
C MET A 234 7.60 15.73 3.04
N ALA A 235 7.19 17.00 2.90
CA ALA A 235 8.10 18.14 3.05
C ALA A 235 8.72 18.24 4.46
N SER A 236 8.06 17.72 5.50
CA SER A 236 8.62 17.65 6.86
C SER A 236 9.72 16.60 6.98
N VAL A 237 9.66 15.51 6.21
CA VAL A 237 10.75 14.50 6.14
C VAL A 237 12.03 15.14 5.58
N TYR A 238 11.90 16.04 4.59
CA TYR A 238 13.06 16.71 3.97
C TYR A 238 13.88 17.52 4.99
N LEU A 239 13.21 18.14 5.97
CA LEU A 239 13.85 19.00 6.98
C LEU A 239 14.94 18.26 7.75
N THR A 240 14.73 16.98 8.07
CA THR A 240 15.58 16.23 9.00
C THR A 240 16.14 14.93 8.42
N TYR A 241 15.88 14.61 7.14
CA TYR A 241 16.41 13.39 6.52
C TYR A 241 17.94 13.37 6.44
N GLU A 242 18.56 12.53 7.24
CA GLU A 242 19.99 12.28 7.21
C GLU A 242 20.21 10.77 7.01
N ARG A 243 20.91 10.36 5.94
CA ARG A 243 21.08 8.94 5.61
C ARG A 243 21.75 8.13 6.73
N SER A 244 22.67 8.75 7.47
CA SER A 244 23.34 8.16 8.64
C SER A 244 22.46 8.12 9.90
N ARG A 245 21.37 8.89 9.94
CA ARG A 245 20.55 9.11 11.13
C ARG A 245 19.10 9.46 10.76
N GLU A 246 18.32 8.42 10.48
CA GLU A 246 16.91 8.57 10.05
C GLU A 246 15.93 8.79 11.22
N ALA A 247 16.39 8.75 12.47
CA ALA A 247 15.51 8.80 13.65
C ALA A 247 14.65 10.07 13.71
N ASP A 248 15.19 11.21 13.27
CA ASP A 248 14.45 12.48 13.31
C ASP A 248 13.37 12.56 12.23
N CYS A 249 13.66 12.14 11.00
CA CYS A 249 12.66 12.18 9.94
C CYS A 249 11.55 11.12 10.11
N ARG A 250 11.85 9.99 10.78
CA ARG A 250 10.86 8.96 11.13
C ARG A 250 9.78 9.45 12.09
N LYS A 251 10.00 10.56 12.82
CA LYS A 251 8.93 11.18 13.65
C LYS A 251 7.72 11.58 12.81
N THR A 252 7.93 11.98 11.56
CA THR A 252 6.85 12.27 10.60
C THR A 252 6.09 11.01 10.20
N ASP A 253 6.78 9.87 10.01
CA ASP A 253 6.12 8.60 9.74
C ASP A 253 5.25 8.16 10.93
N GLU A 254 5.79 8.26 12.14
CA GLU A 254 5.08 7.89 13.36
C GLU A 254 3.84 8.77 13.60
N SER A 255 3.96 10.08 13.41
CA SER A 255 2.81 11.00 13.54
C SER A 255 1.76 10.72 12.48
N PHE A 256 2.18 10.47 11.25
CA PHE A 256 1.28 10.18 10.15
C PHE A 256 0.58 8.83 10.32
N ALA A 257 1.29 7.79 10.78
CA ALA A 257 0.70 6.50 11.12
C ALA A 257 -0.38 6.63 12.21
N ARG A 258 -0.10 7.39 13.28
CA ARG A 258 -1.09 7.68 14.35
C ARG A 258 -2.34 8.39 13.82
N LEU A 259 -2.18 9.34 12.89
CA LEU A 259 -3.32 9.98 12.24
C LEU A 259 -4.16 8.97 11.45
N GLN A 260 -3.52 8.11 10.64
CA GLN A 260 -4.23 7.11 9.85
C GLN A 260 -5.02 6.13 10.73
N GLU A 261 -4.43 5.66 11.85
CA GLU A 261 -5.12 4.84 12.84
C GLU A 261 -6.30 5.57 13.48
N LYS A 262 -6.12 6.86 13.80
CA LYS A 262 -7.16 7.71 14.37
C LYS A 262 -8.33 7.87 13.39
N LEU A 263 -8.07 8.19 12.12
CA LEU A 263 -9.10 8.28 11.08
C LEU A 263 -9.83 6.95 10.90
N ASN A 264 -9.11 5.82 10.95
CA ASN A 264 -9.71 4.50 10.86
C ASN A 264 -10.68 4.21 12.03
N ARG A 265 -10.29 4.54 13.28
CA ARG A 265 -11.16 4.39 14.47
C ARG A 265 -12.43 5.24 14.39
N TYR A 266 -12.37 6.40 13.74
CA TYR A 266 -13.55 7.24 13.50
C TYR A 266 -14.39 6.77 12.30
N GLY A 267 -13.94 5.74 11.57
CA GLY A 267 -14.60 5.28 10.34
C GLY A 267 -14.52 6.31 9.22
N ILE A 268 -13.46 7.13 9.14
CA ILE A 268 -13.31 8.16 8.09
C ILE A 268 -12.59 7.56 6.88
N LEU A 269 -13.25 7.56 5.72
CA LEU A 269 -12.59 7.33 4.43
C LEU A 269 -11.90 8.61 3.97
N TYR A 270 -10.68 8.50 3.49
CA TYR A 270 -9.89 9.62 2.98
C TYR A 270 -8.95 9.20 1.86
N ASP A 271 -8.66 10.16 0.99
CA ASP A 271 -7.56 10.10 0.03
C ASP A 271 -6.37 10.93 0.54
N ILE A 272 -5.15 10.54 0.19
CA ILE A 272 -3.93 11.31 0.44
C ILE A 272 -3.65 12.18 -0.79
N ALA A 273 -3.27 13.44 -0.58
CA ALA A 273 -2.83 14.32 -1.65
C ALA A 273 -1.41 14.80 -1.45
N ASP A 274 -0.62 14.60 -2.50
CA ASP A 274 0.73 15.13 -2.63
C ASP A 274 0.72 16.61 -3.01
N GLU A 275 1.66 17.39 -2.48
CA GLU A 275 1.70 18.84 -2.67
C GLU A 275 1.94 19.25 -4.14
N GLN A 276 2.73 18.48 -4.90
CA GLN A 276 2.95 18.74 -6.32
C GLN A 276 1.69 18.42 -7.14
N ILE A 277 1.03 17.30 -6.85
CA ILE A 277 -0.25 16.95 -7.49
C ILE A 277 -1.33 18.00 -7.15
N MET A 278 -1.36 18.48 -5.91
CA MET A 278 -2.25 19.57 -5.50
C MET A 278 -1.93 20.86 -6.24
N ALA A 279 -0.66 21.20 -6.43
CA ALA A 279 -0.26 22.39 -7.16
C ALA A 279 -0.67 22.34 -8.65
N GLU A 280 -0.56 21.17 -9.28
CA GLU A 280 -0.85 20.97 -10.71
C GLU A 280 -2.36 20.79 -11.00
N HIS A 281 -3.09 20.10 -10.12
CA HIS A 281 -4.47 19.67 -10.37
C HIS A 281 -5.50 20.21 -9.37
N GLY A 282 -5.05 20.94 -8.35
CA GLY A 282 -5.88 21.50 -7.29
C GLY A 282 -6.63 22.76 -7.73
N LYS A 283 -7.94 22.80 -7.47
CA LYS A 283 -8.76 23.99 -7.66
C LYS A 283 -9.91 24.04 -6.67
N ILE A 284 -10.38 25.24 -6.36
CA ILE A 284 -11.57 25.42 -5.51
C ILE A 284 -12.83 25.29 -6.37
N ALA A 285 -13.76 24.45 -5.94
CA ALA A 285 -15.04 24.22 -6.60
C ALA A 285 -16.16 24.34 -5.56
N GLY A 286 -16.83 25.50 -5.53
CA GLY A 286 -17.76 25.81 -4.43
C GLY A 286 -17.01 25.89 -3.10
N ASN A 287 -17.44 25.11 -2.12
CA ASN A 287 -16.78 24.97 -0.82
C ASN A 287 -15.87 23.73 -0.73
N SER A 288 -15.60 23.05 -1.84
CA SER A 288 -14.74 21.86 -1.90
C SER A 288 -13.39 22.17 -2.56
N LEU A 289 -12.35 21.47 -2.12
CA LEU A 289 -11.08 21.38 -2.82
C LEU A 289 -11.17 20.23 -3.83
N ARG A 290 -11.06 20.54 -5.12
CA ARG A 290 -11.02 19.53 -6.20
C ARG A 290 -9.57 19.23 -6.57
N ILE A 291 -9.19 17.96 -6.52
CA ILE A 291 -7.92 17.45 -7.08
C ILE A 291 -8.27 16.56 -8.28
N GLY A 292 -8.00 17.05 -9.49
CA GLY A 292 -8.33 16.32 -10.72
C GLY A 292 -9.82 15.98 -10.82
N LEU A 293 -10.15 14.70 -10.67
CA LEU A 293 -11.50 14.12 -10.77
C LEU A 293 -12.22 13.96 -9.41
N ARG A 294 -11.61 14.40 -8.30
CA ARG A 294 -12.13 14.20 -6.94
C ARG A 294 -12.39 15.50 -6.23
N ASP A 295 -13.49 15.56 -5.48
CA ASP A 295 -13.94 16.70 -4.70
C ASP A 295 -13.90 16.38 -3.21
N TYR A 296 -13.29 17.25 -2.41
CA TYR A 296 -13.13 17.07 -0.97
C TYR A 296 -13.72 18.26 -0.22
N THR A 297 -14.72 18.00 0.61
CA THR A 297 -15.38 19.00 1.47
C THR A 297 -14.66 19.17 2.80
N TYR A 298 -13.78 18.22 3.15
CA TYR A 298 -12.95 18.26 4.34
C TYR A 298 -11.49 18.08 3.95
N VAL A 299 -10.62 18.88 4.56
CA VAL A 299 -9.17 18.73 4.45
C VAL A 299 -8.59 18.52 5.85
N VAL A 300 -7.86 17.42 6.00
CA VAL A 300 -7.09 17.09 7.18
C VAL A 300 -5.63 17.45 6.91
N VAL A 301 -5.08 18.31 7.77
CA VAL A 301 -3.67 18.65 7.75
C VAL A 301 -3.00 17.85 8.88
N PRO A 302 -2.09 16.89 8.56
CA PRO A 302 -1.42 16.09 9.57
C PRO A 302 -0.47 16.93 10.42
N ALA A 303 0.05 16.35 11.49
CA ALA A 303 1.16 16.95 12.23
C ALA A 303 2.40 17.08 11.32
N CYS A 304 2.64 18.31 10.85
CA CYS A 304 3.74 18.68 9.97
C CYS A 304 4.32 20.05 10.35
N GLU A 305 5.58 20.28 9.99
CA GLU A 305 6.33 21.49 10.35
C GLU A 305 6.37 22.51 9.21
N THR A 306 6.34 22.03 7.96
CA THR A 306 6.39 22.83 6.75
C THR A 306 5.46 22.29 5.68
N LEU A 307 4.93 23.18 4.84
CA LEU A 307 4.25 22.88 3.58
C LEU A 307 4.69 23.88 2.51
N SER A 308 4.45 23.56 1.25
CA SER A 308 4.82 24.39 0.11
C SER A 308 4.00 25.69 0.00
N PRO A 309 4.54 26.73 -0.67
CA PRO A 309 3.83 27.97 -0.97
C PRO A 309 2.53 27.73 -1.75
N SER A 310 2.52 26.77 -2.68
CA SER A 310 1.34 26.39 -3.44
C SER A 310 0.25 25.81 -2.55
N THR A 311 0.60 24.89 -1.65
CA THR A 311 -0.35 24.30 -0.69
C THR A 311 -0.90 25.38 0.24
N LYS A 312 -0.05 26.28 0.75
CA LYS A 312 -0.48 27.42 1.55
C LYS A 312 -1.52 28.28 0.85
N ARG A 313 -1.27 28.63 -0.41
CA ARG A 313 -2.20 29.41 -1.25
C ARG A 313 -3.52 28.67 -1.45
N ILE A 314 -3.47 27.38 -1.79
CA ILE A 314 -4.66 26.55 -2.02
C ILE A 314 -5.51 26.45 -0.74
N LEU A 315 -4.90 26.14 0.41
CA LEU A 315 -5.61 26.03 1.69
C LEU A 315 -6.24 27.36 2.11
N ARG A 316 -5.57 28.49 1.85
CA ARG A 316 -6.13 29.82 2.12
C ARG A 316 -7.35 30.09 1.27
N GLN A 317 -7.28 29.81 -0.04
CA GLN A 317 -8.41 29.96 -0.96
C GLN A 317 -9.58 29.04 -0.58
N TYR A 318 -9.26 27.79 -0.21
CA TYR A 318 -10.24 26.80 0.24
C TYR A 318 -11.00 27.27 1.49
N LEU A 319 -10.29 27.76 2.52
CA LEU A 319 -10.90 28.31 3.73
C LEU A 319 -11.73 29.57 3.44
N GLN A 320 -11.25 30.46 2.57
CA GLN A 320 -12.00 31.65 2.14
C GLN A 320 -13.31 31.30 1.42
N ALA A 321 -13.36 30.16 0.73
CA ALA A 321 -14.54 29.65 0.07
C ALA A 321 -15.50 28.87 1.00
N GLY A 322 -15.22 28.85 2.31
CA GLY A 322 -16.04 28.14 3.32
C GLY A 322 -15.67 26.67 3.52
N GLY A 323 -14.49 26.26 3.06
CA GLY A 323 -13.96 24.91 3.28
C GLY A 323 -13.82 24.54 4.76
N ARG A 324 -13.88 23.23 5.03
CA ARG A 324 -13.74 22.66 6.38
C ARG A 324 -12.35 22.04 6.56
N VAL A 325 -11.65 22.38 7.63
CA VAL A 325 -10.30 21.89 7.95
C VAL A 325 -10.24 21.34 9.37
N TYR A 326 -9.53 20.22 9.51
CA TYR A 326 -9.01 19.70 10.78
C TYR A 326 -7.48 19.63 10.70
N SER A 327 -6.77 20.37 11.56
CA SER A 327 -5.30 20.38 11.64
C SER A 327 -4.80 19.74 12.94
N GLU A 328 -3.81 18.85 12.87
CA GLU A 328 -3.16 18.24 14.04
C GLU A 328 -1.96 19.04 14.59
N SER A 329 -1.45 20.01 13.83
CA SER A 329 -0.39 20.92 14.28
C SER A 329 -0.63 22.36 13.81
N GLU A 330 0.04 23.29 14.48
CA GLU A 330 0.27 24.63 13.96
C GLU A 330 1.50 24.58 13.05
N ILE A 331 1.32 24.84 11.76
CA ILE A 331 2.44 24.93 10.81
C ILE A 331 3.19 26.23 11.07
N GLN A 332 4.52 26.17 11.07
CA GLN A 332 5.36 27.32 11.38
C GLN A 332 6.24 27.74 10.20
N MET A 333 6.29 26.94 9.14
CA MET A 333 7.20 27.16 8.02
C MET A 333 6.54 26.98 6.67
N THR A 334 7.09 27.67 5.68
CA THR A 334 6.84 27.44 4.27
C THR A 334 8.18 27.19 3.58
N ASP A 335 8.30 26.03 2.93
CA ASP A 335 9.57 25.50 2.41
C ASP A 335 10.76 25.64 3.37
N GLY A 336 10.56 25.27 4.64
CA GLY A 336 11.60 25.31 5.67
C GLY A 336 11.99 26.71 6.15
N VAL A 337 11.29 27.76 5.72
CA VAL A 337 11.47 29.15 6.18
C VAL A 337 10.33 29.53 7.12
N PRO A 338 10.59 30.18 8.27
CA PRO A 338 9.53 30.69 9.14
C PRO A 338 8.52 31.56 8.37
N ASP A 339 7.24 31.25 8.49
CA ASP A 339 6.18 31.95 7.76
C ASP A 339 4.84 31.89 8.54
N ASP A 340 3.96 32.86 8.32
CA ASP A 340 2.69 33.00 9.04
C ASP A 340 1.59 32.08 8.48
N TRP A 341 1.14 31.14 9.31
CA TRP A 341 0.03 30.23 9.03
C TRP A 341 -1.17 30.48 9.95
N GLY A 342 -1.29 31.66 10.59
CA GLY A 342 -2.38 31.97 11.51
C GLY A 342 -3.79 31.89 10.91
N PHE A 343 -3.91 31.83 9.58
CA PHE A 343 -5.18 31.57 8.88
C PHE A 343 -5.65 30.11 8.97
N LEU A 344 -4.75 29.15 9.18
CA LEU A 344 -5.05 27.72 9.23
C LEU A 344 -5.44 27.34 10.66
N LYS A 345 -6.74 27.44 10.96
CA LYS A 345 -7.31 26.99 12.23
C LYS A 345 -8.34 25.91 11.96
N SER A 346 -8.33 24.86 12.78
CA SER A 346 -9.37 23.84 12.73
C SER A 346 -10.74 24.50 12.90
N ASN A 347 -11.60 24.34 11.91
CA ASN A 347 -12.99 24.78 11.96
C ASN A 347 -13.98 23.60 11.88
N ALA A 348 -13.47 22.37 11.75
CA ALA A 348 -14.17 21.10 11.83
C ALA A 348 -13.46 20.14 12.79
N ASP A 349 -14.17 19.11 13.24
CA ASP A 349 -13.64 18.01 14.04
C ASP A 349 -13.84 16.65 13.36
N LEU A 350 -13.23 15.61 13.93
CA LEU A 350 -13.30 14.25 13.37
C LEU A 350 -14.71 13.63 13.44
N ALA A 351 -15.52 14.00 14.44
CA ALA A 351 -16.88 13.47 14.56
C ALA A 351 -17.76 13.99 13.44
N GLU A 352 -17.60 15.26 13.08
CA GLU A 352 -18.27 15.84 11.92
C GLU A 352 -17.80 15.21 10.61
N ILE A 353 -16.49 15.05 10.41
CA ILE A 353 -15.96 14.42 9.19
C ILE A 353 -16.52 13.00 9.04
N ALA A 354 -16.56 12.23 10.13
CA ALA A 354 -17.14 10.89 10.16
C ALA A 354 -18.64 10.90 9.83
N ALA A 355 -19.40 11.83 10.43
CA ALA A 355 -20.84 11.97 10.19
C ALA A 355 -21.18 12.36 8.74
N ALA A 356 -20.26 13.05 8.05
CA ALA A 356 -20.40 13.41 6.65
C ALA A 356 -19.98 12.30 5.67
N GLY A 357 -19.53 11.14 6.15
CA GLY A 357 -19.18 10.00 5.32
C GLY A 357 -20.37 9.43 4.54
N ALA A 358 -20.13 8.93 3.33
CA ALA A 358 -21.18 8.36 2.48
C ALA A 358 -21.80 7.06 3.04
N VAL A 359 -21.11 6.40 3.97
CA VAL A 359 -21.60 5.23 4.71
C VAL A 359 -21.11 5.31 6.16
N ALA A 360 -21.97 4.94 7.11
CA ALA A 360 -21.62 4.89 8.52
C ALA A 360 -21.12 3.48 8.89
N VAL A 361 -19.81 3.34 9.08
CA VAL A 361 -19.16 2.10 9.52
C VAL A 361 -18.51 2.34 10.88
N GLU A 362 -18.93 1.59 11.88
CA GLU A 362 -18.30 1.58 13.21
C GLU A 362 -17.30 0.42 13.26
N THR A 363 -16.07 0.69 13.71
CA THR A 363 -15.01 -0.31 13.88
C THR A 363 -14.20 -0.04 15.13
N ASP A 364 -13.66 -1.10 15.74
CA ASP A 364 -12.67 -1.01 16.83
C ASP A 364 -11.26 -0.56 16.35
N GLY A 365 -11.11 -0.24 15.06
CA GLY A 365 -9.88 0.28 14.46
C GLY A 365 -8.96 -0.79 13.87
N LYS A 366 -9.33 -2.07 13.95
CA LYS A 366 -8.57 -3.20 13.39
C LYS A 366 -8.94 -3.54 11.94
N ALA A 367 -10.16 -3.20 11.54
CA ALA A 367 -10.61 -3.37 10.17
C ALA A 367 -10.48 -2.06 9.39
N GLU A 368 -10.07 -2.16 8.13
CA GLU A 368 -10.09 -1.07 7.18
C GLU A 368 -11.16 -1.35 6.13
N TYR A 369 -11.70 -0.30 5.52
CA TYR A 369 -12.78 -0.46 4.56
C TYR A 369 -12.72 0.55 3.41
N THR A 370 -13.48 0.25 2.37
CA THR A 370 -13.81 1.18 1.30
C THR A 370 -15.27 1.01 0.91
N TYR A 371 -15.95 2.11 0.64
CA TYR A 371 -17.30 2.12 0.07
C TYR A 371 -17.24 2.74 -1.31
N ARG A 372 -17.75 2.02 -2.30
CA ARG A 372 -17.54 2.35 -3.71
C ARG A 372 -18.82 2.22 -4.50
N VAL A 373 -18.98 3.15 -5.44
CA VAL A 373 -20.12 3.21 -6.35
C VAL A 373 -19.60 3.13 -7.79
N GLY A 374 -20.14 2.19 -8.55
CA GLY A 374 -19.92 2.01 -9.99
C GLY A 374 -21.20 2.21 -10.79
N HIS A 375 -21.15 1.91 -12.08
CA HIS A 375 -22.33 2.06 -12.95
C HIS A 375 -23.37 0.97 -12.66
N GLY A 376 -24.40 1.30 -11.88
CA GLY A 376 -25.51 0.39 -11.54
C GLY A 376 -25.20 -0.57 -10.40
N PHE A 377 -24.12 -0.34 -9.65
CA PHE A 377 -23.79 -1.13 -8.47
C PHE A 377 -23.04 -0.30 -7.43
N GLU A 378 -23.12 -0.73 -6.18
CA GLU A 378 -22.31 -0.19 -5.09
C GLU A 378 -21.98 -1.31 -4.10
N PHE A 379 -20.93 -1.12 -3.32
CA PHE A 379 -20.48 -2.12 -2.36
C PHE A 379 -19.64 -1.51 -1.25
N LEU A 380 -19.69 -2.19 -0.10
CA LEU A 380 -18.82 -1.98 1.04
C LEU A 380 -17.85 -3.16 1.12
N TYR A 381 -16.55 -2.89 1.07
CA TYR A 381 -15.50 -3.90 1.19
C TYR A 381 -14.69 -3.64 2.44
N ILE A 382 -14.61 -4.63 3.33
CA ILE A 382 -13.99 -4.51 4.65
C ILE A 382 -12.96 -5.63 4.81
N VAL A 383 -11.78 -5.29 5.32
CA VAL A 383 -10.65 -6.20 5.52
C VAL A 383 -10.14 -6.04 6.94
N ASN A 384 -10.03 -7.13 7.69
CA ASN A 384 -9.32 -7.12 8.97
C ASN A 384 -7.81 -7.20 8.68
N VAL A 385 -7.10 -6.10 8.95
CA VAL A 385 -5.68 -6.00 8.65
C VAL A 385 -4.80 -6.52 9.80
N GLU A 386 -5.41 -6.78 10.95
CA GLU A 386 -4.77 -7.25 12.18
C GLU A 386 -4.84 -8.79 12.32
N ARG A 387 -4.14 -9.31 13.34
CA ARG A 387 -4.22 -10.74 13.73
C ARG A 387 -5.44 -11.03 14.61
N GLU A 388 -5.82 -10.05 15.42
CA GLU A 388 -6.93 -10.18 16.36
C GLU A 388 -8.29 -9.96 15.67
N PRO A 389 -9.39 -10.53 16.20
CA PRO A 389 -10.71 -10.29 15.65
C PRO A 389 -11.10 -8.81 15.72
N ALA A 390 -11.74 -8.33 14.65
CA ALA A 390 -12.24 -6.97 14.51
C ALA A 390 -13.76 -6.95 14.68
N HIS A 391 -14.26 -6.00 15.47
CA HIS A 391 -15.69 -5.77 15.66
C HIS A 391 -16.17 -4.68 14.70
N ILE A 392 -17.19 -5.00 13.92
CA ILE A 392 -17.68 -4.13 12.86
C ILE A 392 -19.19 -4.02 12.96
N ARG A 393 -19.70 -2.78 12.83
CA ARG A 393 -21.13 -2.52 12.59
C ARG A 393 -21.31 -1.69 11.33
N VAL A 394 -22.21 -2.15 10.46
CA VAL A 394 -22.58 -1.49 9.21
C VAL A 394 -24.07 -1.09 9.21
N PRO A 395 -24.54 -0.29 8.24
CA PRO A 395 -25.96 0.00 8.10
C PRO A 395 -26.78 -1.26 7.79
N ARG A 396 -28.10 -1.18 7.98
CA ARG A 396 -29.01 -2.27 7.57
C ARG A 396 -29.09 -2.32 6.04
N GLY A 397 -29.47 -3.49 5.52
CA GLY A 397 -29.75 -3.65 4.08
C GLY A 397 -28.53 -4.03 3.25
N PHE A 398 -27.48 -4.59 3.87
CA PHE A 398 -26.36 -5.20 3.17
C PHE A 398 -26.42 -6.74 3.24
N ALA A 399 -26.03 -7.38 2.15
CA ALA A 399 -25.85 -8.82 2.03
C ALA A 399 -24.40 -9.14 1.65
N ARG A 400 -23.86 -10.23 2.20
CA ARG A 400 -22.51 -10.73 1.87
C ARG A 400 -22.48 -11.30 0.46
N ALA A 401 -21.56 -10.83 -0.37
CA ALA A 401 -21.31 -11.40 -1.69
C ALA A 401 -20.13 -12.37 -1.65
N ASP A 402 -20.31 -13.51 -2.32
CA ASP A 402 -19.24 -14.47 -2.59
C ASP A 402 -18.77 -14.29 -4.04
N LEU A 403 -17.53 -13.85 -4.20
CA LEU A 403 -16.96 -13.58 -5.52
C LEU A 403 -16.60 -14.84 -6.30
N LEU A 404 -16.66 -16.05 -5.73
CA LEU A 404 -16.45 -17.30 -6.46
C LEU A 404 -17.77 -17.86 -6.97
N SER A 405 -18.78 -17.96 -6.11
CA SER A 405 -20.11 -18.49 -6.47
C SER A 405 -21.01 -17.45 -7.14
N LEU A 406 -20.68 -16.16 -7.02
CA LEU A 406 -21.50 -15.02 -7.46
C LEU A 406 -22.87 -14.95 -6.78
N LYS A 407 -23.00 -15.56 -5.60
CA LYS A 407 -24.21 -15.51 -4.78
C LYS A 407 -24.10 -14.44 -3.71
N THR A 408 -25.26 -14.01 -3.23
CA THR A 408 -25.38 -13.11 -2.08
C THR A 408 -26.11 -13.80 -0.95
N TYR A 409 -25.68 -13.53 0.27
CA TYR A 409 -26.20 -14.16 1.47
C TYR A 409 -26.56 -13.12 2.53
N ARG A 410 -27.64 -13.39 3.27
CA ARG A 410 -28.00 -12.63 4.46
C ARG A 410 -26.81 -12.56 5.40
N HIS A 411 -26.51 -11.35 5.87
CA HIS A 411 -25.45 -11.11 6.83
C HIS A 411 -25.97 -10.22 7.96
N PRO A 412 -25.63 -10.52 9.23
CA PRO A 412 -25.94 -9.58 10.32
C PRO A 412 -25.21 -8.27 10.10
N ARG A 413 -25.81 -7.17 10.59
CA ARG A 413 -25.22 -5.83 10.49
C ARG A 413 -24.07 -5.60 11.47
N GLU A 414 -23.97 -6.43 12.50
CA GLU A 414 -22.93 -6.41 13.52
C GLU A 414 -22.31 -7.80 13.56
N PHE A 415 -21.00 -7.85 13.43
CA PHE A 415 -20.27 -9.10 13.26
C PHE A 415 -18.81 -8.94 13.65
N GLU A 416 -18.18 -10.08 13.86
CA GLU A 416 -16.74 -10.20 14.08
C GLU A 416 -16.09 -10.72 12.80
N LEU A 417 -14.97 -10.11 12.40
CA LEU A 417 -14.15 -10.55 11.28
C LEU A 417 -12.80 -11.02 11.81
N GLN A 418 -12.43 -12.28 11.56
CA GLN A 418 -11.18 -12.83 12.10
C GLN A 418 -9.96 -12.17 11.44
N GLY A 419 -8.79 -12.30 12.07
CA GLY A 419 -7.55 -11.74 11.54
C GLY A 419 -7.25 -12.22 10.11
N GLY A 420 -7.00 -11.28 9.20
CA GLY A 420 -6.75 -11.56 7.77
C GLY A 420 -7.99 -11.98 6.97
N GLU A 421 -9.19 -11.93 7.54
CA GLU A 421 -10.43 -12.12 6.79
C GLU A 421 -10.91 -10.83 6.14
N SER A 422 -11.77 -10.99 5.14
CA SER A 422 -12.44 -9.89 4.46
C SER A 422 -13.89 -10.23 4.18
N ILE A 423 -14.69 -9.20 3.96
CA ILE A 423 -16.09 -9.33 3.56
C ILE A 423 -16.42 -8.28 2.51
N LEU A 424 -17.12 -8.71 1.48
CA LEU A 424 -17.73 -7.85 0.47
C LEU A 424 -19.24 -7.82 0.72
N LEU A 425 -19.79 -6.62 0.87
CA LEU A 425 -21.18 -6.37 1.18
C LEU A 425 -21.84 -5.56 0.05
N LEU A 426 -22.93 -6.07 -0.51
CA LEU A 426 -23.76 -5.39 -1.52
C LEU A 426 -25.09 -4.98 -0.89
N PRO A 427 -25.70 -3.85 -1.29
CA PRO A 427 -27.07 -3.54 -0.88
C PRO A 427 -28.05 -4.65 -1.31
N GLY A 428 -28.95 -5.02 -0.41
CA GLY A 428 -29.96 -6.05 -0.64
C GLY A 428 -30.12 -7.03 0.52
N THR A 429 -31.01 -8.01 0.35
CA THR A 429 -31.39 -8.94 1.43
C THR A 429 -30.72 -10.30 1.36
N GLY A 430 -30.09 -10.69 0.25
CA GLY A 430 -29.38 -11.97 0.09
C GLY A 430 -30.22 -13.24 0.31
N GLU A 431 -29.69 -14.38 -0.12
CA GLU A 431 -30.24 -15.69 0.18
C GLU A 431 -29.96 -16.09 1.63
N ARG A 432 -30.67 -17.08 2.17
CA ARG A 432 -30.26 -17.65 3.47
C ARG A 432 -28.95 -18.42 3.26
N VAL A 433 -28.00 -18.23 4.17
CA VAL A 433 -26.79 -19.06 4.18
C VAL A 433 -27.22 -20.52 4.29
N PRO A 434 -26.77 -21.39 3.38
CA PRO A 434 -27.07 -22.81 3.46
C PRO A 434 -26.63 -23.36 4.82
N ARG A 435 -27.50 -24.14 5.46
CA ARG A 435 -27.13 -24.83 6.69
C ARG A 435 -26.15 -25.93 6.32
N PHE A 436 -24.94 -25.87 6.85
CA PHE A 436 -24.03 -27.01 6.79
C PHE A 436 -24.53 -28.11 7.75
N LYS A 437 -24.33 -29.38 7.41
CA LYS A 437 -24.63 -30.53 8.29
C LYS A 437 -23.69 -30.55 9.52
N GLU A 438 -23.96 -31.48 10.44
CA GLU A 438 -23.06 -31.75 11.58
C GLU A 438 -21.60 -31.87 11.12
N GLU A 439 -20.71 -31.23 11.88
CA GLU A 439 -19.27 -31.35 11.74
C GLU A 439 -18.88 -32.82 11.88
N ARG A 440 -18.18 -33.37 10.87
CA ARG A 440 -17.61 -34.71 10.94
C ARG A 440 -16.12 -34.63 11.21
N GLU A 441 -15.69 -35.38 12.21
CA GLU A 441 -14.29 -35.65 12.51
C GLU A 441 -13.73 -36.63 11.46
N ILE A 442 -12.75 -36.19 10.68
CA ILE A 442 -12.12 -36.99 9.61
C ILE A 442 -10.61 -37.13 9.78
N ALA A 443 -10.03 -36.71 10.92
CA ALA A 443 -8.61 -36.88 11.17
C ALA A 443 -8.15 -38.35 10.97
N SER A 444 -9.02 -39.30 11.32
CA SER A 444 -8.82 -40.74 11.14
C SER A 444 -8.84 -41.21 9.69
N GLU A 445 -9.31 -40.39 8.74
CA GLU A 445 -9.35 -40.70 7.31
C GLU A 445 -8.05 -40.34 6.59
N PHE A 446 -7.20 -39.51 7.21
CA PHE A 446 -5.89 -39.19 6.68
C PHE A 446 -4.87 -40.25 7.09
N ARG A 447 -4.11 -40.76 6.10
CA ARG A 447 -2.97 -41.65 6.31
C ARG A 447 -1.73 -41.06 5.65
N PHE A 448 -0.57 -41.29 6.24
CA PHE A 448 0.71 -40.97 5.62
C PHE A 448 0.80 -41.68 4.25
N ALA A 449 0.90 -40.90 3.18
CA ALA A 449 0.85 -41.39 1.80
C ALA A 449 2.25 -41.72 1.22
N GLY A 450 3.32 -41.30 1.87
CA GLY A 450 4.71 -41.57 1.48
C GLY A 450 5.63 -40.35 1.61
N ALA A 451 6.94 -40.60 1.56
CA ALA A 451 7.97 -39.58 1.41
C ALA A 451 8.85 -39.97 0.22
N GLN A 452 9.15 -39.00 -0.66
CA GLN A 452 10.09 -39.18 -1.77
C GLN A 452 11.29 -38.25 -1.57
N ASP A 453 12.43 -38.58 -2.19
CA ASP A 453 13.70 -37.83 -2.04
C ASP A 453 13.61 -36.36 -2.48
N ASN A 454 12.53 -35.96 -3.16
CA ASN A 454 12.23 -34.59 -3.57
C ASN A 454 10.94 -34.02 -2.95
N ALA A 455 10.57 -34.45 -1.74
CA ALA A 455 9.46 -33.85 -1.03
C ALA A 455 9.85 -32.47 -0.46
N LEU A 456 9.37 -31.40 -1.10
CA LEU A 456 9.25 -30.10 -0.43
C LEU A 456 8.13 -30.25 0.60
N VAL A 457 8.48 -30.51 1.86
CA VAL A 457 7.48 -30.68 2.93
C VAL A 457 6.81 -29.33 3.16
N LEU A 458 5.61 -29.19 2.61
CA LEU A 458 4.65 -28.15 2.94
C LEU A 458 3.40 -28.85 3.44
N ASP A 459 3.21 -28.89 4.76
CA ASP A 459 1.88 -28.71 5.34
C ASP A 459 1.90 -28.52 6.87
N THR A 460 0.92 -27.76 7.35
CA THR A 460 0.69 -27.42 8.76
C THR A 460 -0.61 -28.07 9.24
N VAL A 461 -0.64 -28.53 10.49
CA VAL A 461 -1.84 -28.98 11.22
C VAL A 461 -2.13 -27.97 12.33
N ARG A 462 -3.41 -27.60 12.54
CA ARG A 462 -3.87 -26.79 13.70
C ARG A 462 -4.39 -27.69 14.82
N LEU A 463 -3.96 -27.43 16.05
CA LEU A 463 -4.58 -27.91 17.29
C LEU A 463 -5.31 -26.76 17.98
N ARG A 464 -6.32 -27.08 18.80
CA ARG A 464 -7.22 -26.12 19.45
C ARG A 464 -6.54 -25.51 20.70
N GLU A 465 -6.83 -24.23 20.90
CA GLU A 465 -6.39 -23.33 22.00
C GLU A 465 -5.05 -22.59 21.78
N GLY A 466 -5.13 -21.40 21.18
CA GLY A 466 -4.04 -20.42 21.11
C GLY A 466 -3.38 -20.31 19.73
N VAL A 467 -3.60 -19.18 19.05
CA VAL A 467 -3.01 -18.91 17.72
C VAL A 467 -1.57 -18.43 17.89
N PHE A 468 -0.59 -19.30 17.62
CA PHE A 468 0.77 -18.94 17.20
C PHE A 468 1.35 -20.06 16.31
N PRO A 469 1.81 -19.80 15.07
CA PRO A 469 2.62 -20.78 14.36
C PRO A 469 4.06 -20.74 14.89
N VAL A 470 4.52 -21.85 15.46
CA VAL A 470 5.97 -22.12 15.59
C VAL A 470 6.39 -22.81 14.29
N HIS A 471 7.16 -22.09 13.46
CA HIS A 471 7.73 -22.62 12.22
C HIS A 471 9.09 -23.27 12.50
N PHE A 472 9.34 -24.47 11.97
CA PHE A 472 10.69 -24.99 11.84
C PHE A 472 11.03 -25.14 10.36
N THR A 473 12.01 -24.37 9.89
CA THR A 473 12.71 -24.64 8.62
C THR A 473 14.03 -25.28 8.97
N MET A 474 14.24 -26.55 8.61
CA MET A 474 15.58 -27.12 8.66
C MET A 474 16.38 -26.59 7.47
N ARG A 475 17.30 -25.65 7.73
CA ARG A 475 18.40 -25.35 6.80
C ARG A 475 19.50 -26.37 7.02
N GLY A 476 19.76 -27.18 6.00
CA GLY A 476 20.95 -28.02 5.92
C GLY A 476 21.45 -28.05 4.49
N LEU A 477 22.75 -27.82 4.30
CA LEU A 477 23.42 -28.23 3.08
C LEU A 477 23.34 -29.75 3.03
N TRP A 478 22.66 -30.28 2.02
CA TRP A 478 22.63 -31.69 1.74
C TRP A 478 23.95 -32.04 1.08
N ASP A 479 24.84 -32.73 1.81
CA ASP A 479 26.07 -33.25 1.25
C ASP A 479 25.91 -34.77 1.07
N HIS A 480 25.97 -35.24 -0.17
CA HIS A 480 25.85 -36.66 -0.53
C HIS A 480 24.71 -37.43 0.18
N GLY A 481 23.54 -36.80 0.34
CA GLY A 481 22.36 -37.44 0.93
C GLY A 481 22.32 -37.47 2.46
N ASN A 482 23.29 -36.84 3.15
CA ASN A 482 23.30 -36.72 4.61
C ASN A 482 23.30 -35.25 5.03
N CYS A 483 22.52 -34.94 6.07
CA CYS A 483 22.54 -33.65 6.76
C CYS A 483 22.93 -33.90 8.21
N ALA A 484 24.02 -33.29 8.69
CA ALA A 484 24.52 -33.50 10.06
C ALA A 484 23.56 -33.01 11.16
N MET A 485 22.55 -32.22 10.79
CA MET A 485 21.45 -31.77 11.66
C MET A 485 20.20 -32.65 11.55
N TYR A 486 20.24 -33.68 10.69
CA TYR A 486 19.13 -34.59 10.43
C TYR A 486 19.43 -35.94 11.10
N ASP A 487 18.87 -36.13 12.30
CA ASP A 487 18.91 -37.43 12.98
C ASP A 487 17.79 -38.32 12.38
N PRO A 488 18.12 -39.50 11.81
CA PRO A 488 17.16 -40.47 11.30
C PRO A 488 16.14 -40.96 12.34
N ALA A 489 16.38 -40.75 13.64
CA ALA A 489 15.41 -41.02 14.70
C ALA A 489 14.21 -40.05 14.72
N TYR A 490 14.28 -38.90 14.02
CA TYR A 490 13.13 -38.00 13.78
C TYR A 490 12.22 -38.47 12.63
N ARG A 491 12.40 -39.71 12.16
CA ARG A 491 11.43 -40.37 11.27
C ARG A 491 10.09 -40.51 11.98
N LEU A 492 9.14 -39.71 11.53
CA LEU A 492 7.71 -40.05 11.48
C LEU A 492 7.05 -40.35 12.84
N ARG A 493 6.61 -39.29 13.50
CA ARG A 493 5.20 -39.26 13.92
C ARG A 493 4.50 -38.24 13.03
N PRO A 494 3.31 -38.52 12.50
CA PRO A 494 2.52 -37.48 11.84
C PRO A 494 2.35 -36.36 12.87
N PHE A 495 2.63 -35.13 12.46
CA PHE A 495 2.39 -33.95 13.28
C PHE A 495 1.00 -34.07 13.90
N GLY A 496 0.92 -33.93 15.23
CA GLY A 496 -0.18 -34.37 16.07
C GLY A 496 -1.51 -33.66 15.79
N ALA A 497 -2.17 -34.00 14.70
CA ALA A 497 -3.55 -33.65 14.43
C ALA A 497 -4.44 -34.60 15.24
N GLU A 498 -4.97 -34.13 16.36
CA GLU A 498 -5.97 -34.90 17.11
C GLU A 498 -7.36 -34.75 16.48
N HIS A 499 -7.61 -33.62 15.80
CA HIS A 499 -8.92 -33.28 15.23
C HIS A 499 -8.85 -32.55 13.88
N VAL A 500 -9.62 -33.00 12.90
CA VAL A 500 -9.94 -32.35 11.62
C VAL A 500 -11.45 -32.44 11.42
N ARG A 501 -12.15 -31.32 11.59
CA ARG A 501 -13.61 -31.26 11.42
C ARG A 501 -13.97 -30.64 10.07
N ILE A 502 -14.81 -31.34 9.31
CA ILE A 502 -15.36 -30.85 8.04
C ILE A 502 -16.88 -30.78 8.15
N ALA A 503 -17.44 -29.66 7.70
CA ALA A 503 -18.87 -29.46 7.58
C ALA A 503 -19.25 -29.42 6.08
N PHE A 504 -20.23 -30.24 5.68
CA PHE A 504 -20.70 -30.32 4.31
C PHE A 504 -21.94 -29.44 4.11
N GLU A 505 -21.98 -28.69 3.00
CA GLU A 505 -23.17 -27.92 2.60
C GLU A 505 -24.33 -28.89 2.30
N ASN A 506 -25.57 -28.51 2.62
CA ASN A 506 -26.75 -29.34 2.32
C ASN A 506 -27.06 -29.42 0.83
#